data_AF-A0A914DU04-F1
#
_entry.id   AF-A0A914DU04-F1
#
_cell.length_a   1.000
_cell.length_b   1.000
_cell.length_c   1.000
_cell.angle_alpha   90.00
_cell.angle_beta   90.00
_cell.angle_gamma   90.00
#
_symmetry.space_group_name_H-M   'P 1'
#
loop_
_entity.id
_entity.type
_entity.pdbx_description
1 polymer ?
#
loop_
_entity_poly.entity_id
_entity_poly.type
_entity_poly.pdbx_seq_one_letter_code
_entity_poly.pdbx_strand_id
1 'polypeptide(L)'
;MPLKYDPITTLKEFKEFGDKAKNHTLLHNFVEEHFEPPGNELIATYPEDWVPIPPSFHKIQDPNLRRRVKDDVREHQQKYSLLYVPHPFIIPGGRFREFYYW
;
A
#
# COMPACT_ATOMS: atom_id res chain seq x y z
N MET A 1 -4.50 3.71 -1.02
CA MET A 1 -5.16 3.31 0.25
C MET A 1 -6.05 2.16 -0.12
N PRO A 2 -5.79 0.95 0.38
CA PRO A 2 -6.66 -0.19 0.16
C PRO A 2 -8.05 0.04 0.68
N LEU A 3 -9.04 -0.59 0.05
CA LEU A 3 -10.37 -0.76 0.61
C LEU A 3 -10.36 -1.88 1.65
N LYS A 4 -11.04 -1.68 2.78
CA LYS A 4 -11.31 -2.74 3.76
C LYS A 4 -12.40 -3.68 3.25
N TYR A 5 -13.45 -3.11 2.68
CA TYR A 5 -14.61 -3.80 2.13
C TYR A 5 -14.53 -3.90 0.59
N ASP A 6 -15.50 -4.55 -0.03
CA ASP A 6 -15.57 -4.58 -1.49
C ASP A 6 -15.97 -3.20 -2.06
N PRO A 7 -15.53 -2.87 -3.30
CA PRO A 7 -15.77 -1.56 -3.88
C PRO A 7 -17.25 -1.24 -4.09
N ILE A 8 -18.12 -2.24 -4.23
CA ILE A 8 -19.56 -2.03 -4.45
C ILE A 8 -20.21 -1.59 -3.13
N THR A 9 -19.90 -2.28 -2.04
CA THR A 9 -20.37 -1.94 -0.69
C THR A 9 -19.88 -0.56 -0.26
N THR A 10 -18.58 -0.29 -0.37
CA THR A 10 -18.03 1.03 0.00
C THR A 10 -18.65 2.15 -0.84
N LEU A 11 -18.87 1.93 -2.13
CA LEU A 11 -19.53 2.92 -2.99
C LEU A 11 -21.00 3.14 -2.61
N LYS A 12 -21.71 2.07 -2.25
CA LYS A 12 -23.09 2.15 -1.77
C LYS A 12 -23.16 2.94 -0.46
N GLU A 13 -22.33 2.59 0.51
CA GLU A 13 -22.25 3.27 1.81
C GLU A 13 -21.88 4.75 1.65
N PHE A 14 -20.95 5.07 0.75
CA PHE A 14 -20.61 6.46 0.44
C PHE A 14 -21.78 7.24 -0.18
N LYS A 15 -22.58 6.61 -1.05
CA LYS A 15 -23.79 7.23 -1.61
C LYS A 15 -24.85 7.48 -0.54
N GLU A 16 -25.03 6.53 0.39
CA GLU A 16 -25.95 6.68 1.52
C GLU A 16 -25.46 7.73 2.53
N PHE A 17 -24.14 7.88 2.66
CA PHE A 17 -23.52 8.91 3.48
C PHE A 17 -23.84 10.33 2.99
N GLY A 18 -23.93 10.53 1.67
CA GLY A 18 -24.54 11.70 1.05
C GLY A 18 -23.98 13.03 1.54
N ASP A 19 -24.86 13.96 1.94
CA ASP A 19 -24.48 15.31 2.38
C ASP A 19 -23.60 15.36 3.64
N LYS A 20 -23.55 14.27 4.43
CA LYS A 20 -22.65 14.18 5.60
C LYS A 20 -21.19 14.32 5.21
N ALA A 21 -20.83 13.98 3.96
CA ALA A 21 -19.49 14.17 3.40
C ALA A 21 -19.01 15.62 3.37
N LYS A 22 -19.93 16.60 3.44
CA LYS A 22 -19.56 18.03 3.54
C LYS A 22 -18.91 18.36 4.88
N ASN A 23 -19.17 17.56 5.92
CA ASN A 23 -18.53 17.73 7.21
C ASN A 23 -17.19 16.97 7.23
N HIS A 24 -16.10 17.71 7.38
CA HIS A 24 -14.74 17.16 7.38
C HIS A 24 -14.53 16.05 8.41
N THR A 25 -15.08 16.19 9.64
CA THR A 25 -14.85 15.19 10.69
C THR A 25 -15.58 13.89 10.39
N LEU A 26 -16.81 13.98 9.89
CA LEU A 26 -17.58 12.80 9.49
C LEU A 26 -16.93 12.12 8.28
N LEU A 27 -16.45 12.91 7.30
CA LEU A 27 -15.75 12.37 6.14
C LEU A 27 -14.45 11.69 6.53
N HIS A 28 -13.67 12.29 7.44
CA HIS A 28 -12.45 11.68 7.95
C HIS A 28 -12.74 10.33 8.63
N ASN A 29 -13.76 10.27 9.48
CA ASN A 29 -14.18 9.02 10.13
C ASN A 29 -14.63 7.96 9.11
N PHE A 30 -15.37 8.37 8.08
CA PHE A 30 -15.75 7.48 6.99
C PHE A 30 -14.51 6.90 6.29
N VAL A 31 -13.50 7.73 5.99
CA VAL A 31 -12.26 7.26 5.36
C VAL A 31 -11.53 6.27 6.24
N GLU A 32 -11.34 6.57 7.52
CA GLU A 32 -10.68 5.66 8.48
C GLU A 32 -11.43 4.33 8.65
N GLU A 33 -12.77 4.34 8.54
CA GLU A 33 -13.58 3.13 8.66
C GLU A 33 -13.53 2.24 7.42
N HIS A 34 -13.38 2.81 6.22
CA HIS A 34 -13.50 2.07 4.95
C HIS A 34 -12.16 1.82 4.24
N PHE A 35 -11.10 2.55 4.61
CA PHE A 35 -9.79 2.46 3.96
C PHE A 35 -8.68 2.11 4.95
N GLU A 36 -7.70 1.35 4.46
CA GLU A 36 -6.45 1.05 5.17
C GLU A 36 -5.39 2.14 4.93
N PRO A 37 -4.43 2.31 5.85
CA PRO A 37 -3.37 3.28 5.67
C PRO A 37 -2.53 2.92 4.43
N PRO A 38 -2.01 3.93 3.74
CA PRO A 38 -1.31 3.71 2.49
C PRO A 38 0.02 2.97 2.74
N GLY A 39 0.24 1.89 1.98
CA GLY A 39 1.39 0.99 2.15
C GLY A 39 1.14 -0.23 3.02
N ASN A 40 -0.06 -0.41 3.58
CA ASN A 40 -0.44 -1.67 4.25
C ASN A 40 -0.37 -2.89 3.30
N GLU A 41 -0.30 -2.67 1.99
CA GLU A 41 -0.21 -3.66 0.92
C GLU A 41 1.17 -4.32 0.83
N LEU A 42 2.18 -3.73 1.47
CA LEU A 42 3.58 -4.08 1.33
C LEU A 42 4.14 -4.67 2.62
N ILE A 43 4.99 -5.67 2.48
CA ILE A 43 5.77 -6.26 3.57
C ILE A 43 7.25 -5.98 3.31
N ALA A 44 8.00 -5.59 4.35
CA ALA A 44 9.46 -5.57 4.27
C ALA A 44 9.99 -7.00 4.07
N THR A 45 10.96 -7.18 3.17
CA THR A 45 11.47 -8.50 2.83
C THR A 45 12.98 -8.47 2.62
N TYR A 46 13.65 -9.54 3.02
CA TYR A 46 15.08 -9.77 2.85
C TYR A 46 15.27 -11.17 2.26
N PRO A 47 16.08 -11.33 1.19
CA PRO A 47 16.46 -12.64 0.68
C PRO A 47 17.28 -13.43 1.71
N GLU A 48 17.13 -14.75 1.74
CA GLU A 48 17.89 -15.64 2.65
C GLU A 48 19.39 -15.69 2.31
N ASP A 49 19.73 -15.50 1.05
CA ASP A 49 21.09 -15.49 0.49
C ASP A 49 21.73 -14.08 0.49
N TRP A 50 21.09 -13.09 1.14
CA TRP A 50 21.51 -11.70 1.06
C TRP A 50 22.76 -11.38 1.90
N VAL A 51 23.78 -10.82 1.24
CA VAL A 51 24.92 -10.18 1.91
C VAL A 51 24.55 -8.74 2.26
N PRO A 52 24.41 -8.37 3.55
CA PRO A 52 23.64 -7.22 4.01
C PRO A 52 23.99 -5.88 3.35
N ILE A 53 25.28 -5.59 3.13
CA ILE A 53 25.76 -4.27 2.73
C ILE A 53 27.09 -4.41 1.96
N PRO A 54 27.10 -4.42 0.62
CA PRO A 54 28.31 -4.16 -0.14
C PRO A 54 28.84 -2.76 0.20
N PRO A 55 30.15 -2.47 0.12
CA PRO A 55 30.71 -1.15 0.43
C PRO A 55 29.99 0.02 -0.25
N SER A 56 29.48 -0.18 -1.47
CA SER A 56 28.69 0.80 -2.23
C SER A 56 27.34 1.18 -1.60
N PHE A 57 26.76 0.35 -0.75
CA PHE A 57 25.44 0.55 -0.13
C PHE A 57 25.48 1.37 1.17
N HIS A 58 26.67 1.69 1.70
CA HIS A 58 26.82 2.56 2.89
C HIS A 58 26.29 3.99 2.67
N LYS A 59 26.04 4.38 1.41
CA LYS A 59 25.43 5.67 1.05
C LYS A 59 23.90 5.66 1.17
N ILE A 60 23.27 4.49 1.28
CA ILE A 60 21.83 4.35 1.38
C ILE A 60 21.44 4.50 2.86
N GLN A 61 20.81 5.62 3.20
CA GLN A 61 20.42 5.92 4.58
C GLN A 61 19.23 5.09 5.08
N ASP A 62 18.30 4.71 4.19
CA ASP A 62 17.12 3.92 4.56
C ASP A 62 17.34 2.44 4.21
N PRO A 63 17.43 1.54 5.21
CA PRO A 63 17.57 0.12 4.95
C PRO A 63 16.28 -0.53 4.43
N ASN A 64 15.12 0.12 4.58
CA ASN A 64 13.79 -0.46 4.31
C ASN A 64 13.26 -0.13 2.90
N LEU A 65 14.13 -0.20 1.89
CA LEU A 65 13.76 0.01 0.48
C LEU A 65 13.24 -1.25 -0.21
N ARG A 66 13.39 -2.43 0.40
CA ARG A 66 12.92 -3.70 -0.16
C ARG A 66 11.50 -3.99 0.28
N ARG A 67 10.65 -4.27 -0.69
CA ARG A 67 9.22 -4.53 -0.47
C ARG A 67 8.80 -5.78 -1.23
N ARG A 68 7.87 -6.53 -0.65
CA ARG A 68 7.08 -7.57 -1.31
C ARG A 68 5.61 -7.20 -1.21
N VAL A 69 4.86 -7.42 -2.27
CA VAL A 69 3.40 -7.27 -2.24
C VAL A 69 2.79 -8.40 -1.40
N LYS A 70 1.82 -8.11 -0.55
CA LYS A 70 1.03 -9.13 0.16
C LYS A 70 0.31 -10.03 -0.84
N ASP A 71 0.20 -11.32 -0.54
CA ASP A 71 -0.60 -12.25 -1.37
C ASP A 71 -2.09 -11.90 -1.37
N ASP A 72 -2.57 -11.19 -0.34
CA ASP A 72 -3.93 -10.66 -0.30
C ASP A 72 -4.25 -9.73 -1.49
N VAL A 73 -3.24 -9.02 -2.02
CA VAL A 73 -3.41 -8.19 -3.23
C VAL A 73 -3.68 -9.06 -4.46
N ARG A 74 -3.11 -10.27 -4.53
CA ARG A 74 -3.38 -11.22 -5.61
C ARG A 74 -4.81 -11.75 -5.53
N GLU A 75 -5.26 -12.09 -4.33
CA GLU A 75 -6.57 -12.71 -4.10
C GLU A 75 -7.72 -11.69 -4.19
N HIS A 76 -7.47 -10.44 -3.81
CA HIS A 76 -8.47 -9.38 -3.71
C HIS A 76 -8.06 -8.11 -4.48
N GLN A 77 -7.51 -8.25 -5.69
CA GLN A 77 -6.99 -7.14 -6.51
C GLN A 77 -7.95 -5.95 -6.66
N GLN A 78 -9.26 -6.19 -6.64
CA GLN A 78 -10.32 -5.17 -6.68
C GLN A 78 -10.31 -4.19 -5.49
N LYS A 79 -9.68 -4.55 -4.36
CA LYS A 79 -9.54 -3.70 -3.19
C LYS A 79 -8.31 -2.79 -3.25
N TYR A 80 -7.42 -3.01 -4.21
CA TYR A 80 -6.08 -2.45 -4.25
C TYR A 80 -5.82 -1.70 -5.55
N SER A 81 -5.16 -0.53 -5.44
CA SER A 81 -4.63 0.17 -6.62
C SER A 81 -3.26 -0.40 -7.05
N LEU A 82 -2.49 -0.95 -6.10
CA LEU A 82 -1.22 -1.59 -6.38
C LEU A 82 -1.45 -2.92 -7.10
N LEU A 83 -0.74 -3.13 -8.20
CA LEU A 83 -0.79 -4.39 -8.94
C LEU A 83 0.07 -5.45 -8.26
N TYR A 84 -0.46 -6.67 -8.13
CA TYR A 84 0.32 -7.78 -7.60
C TYR A 84 1.53 -8.10 -8.48
N VAL A 85 2.68 -8.30 -7.83
CA VAL A 85 3.87 -8.89 -8.44
C VAL A 85 4.42 -10.01 -7.55
N PRO A 86 4.88 -11.12 -8.15
CA PRO A 86 5.25 -12.32 -7.38
C PRO A 86 6.58 -12.21 -6.63
N HIS A 87 7.44 -11.27 -7.02
CA HIS A 87 8.81 -11.16 -6.50
C HIS A 87 9.04 -9.85 -5.73
N PRO A 88 9.91 -9.86 -4.72
CA PRO A 88 10.41 -8.65 -4.08
C PRO A 88 10.97 -7.63 -5.06
N PHE A 89 10.81 -6.35 -4.74
CA PHE A 89 11.37 -5.24 -5.50
C PHE A 89 11.93 -4.15 -4.59
N ILE A 90 12.65 -3.22 -5.19
CA ILE A 90 13.23 -2.06 -4.52
C ILE A 90 12.40 -0.83 -4.90
N ILE A 91 12.00 -0.05 -3.89
CA ILE A 91 11.41 1.27 -4.09
C ILE A 91 12.49 2.36 -4.06
N PRO A 92 12.32 3.47 -4.80
CA PRO A 92 13.27 4.59 -4.74
C PRO A 92 13.38 5.25 -3.35
N GLY A 93 12.39 5.05 -2.47
CA GLY A 93 12.36 5.54 -1.09
C GLY A 93 11.35 6.66 -0.85
N GLY A 94 11.26 7.13 0.40
CA GLY A 94 10.31 8.18 0.78
C GLY A 94 8.84 7.75 0.61
N ARG A 95 8.09 8.46 -0.23
CA ARG A 95 6.64 8.22 -0.43
C ARG A 95 6.32 7.17 -1.51
N PHE A 96 7.34 6.70 -2.24
CA PHE A 96 7.17 5.74 -3.32
C PHE A 96 6.90 4.33 -2.76
N ARG A 97 5.86 3.67 -3.29
CA ARG A 97 5.42 2.34 -2.83
C ARG A 97 5.37 1.32 -3.96
N GLU A 98 5.48 1.79 -5.19
CA GLU A 98 5.49 1.03 -6.41
C GLU A 98 6.92 0.86 -6.92
N PHE A 99 7.16 -0.19 -7.70
CA PHE A 99 8.39 -0.27 -8.49
C PHE A 99 8.24 0.62 -9.73
N TYR A 100 9.34 1.25 -10.13
CA TYR A 100 9.36 2.18 -11.26
C TYR A 100 10.15 1.59 -12.42
N TYR A 101 9.65 1.83 -13.63
CA TYR A 101 10.46 1.74 -14.83
C TYR A 101 11.27 3.05 -15.02
N TRP A 102 12.28 3.01 -15.88
CA TRP A 102 13.15 4.16 -16.17
C TRP A 102 12.43 5.26 -16.95
#